data_AF-A0A7J8QY15-F1
#
_entry.id   AF-A0A7J8QY15-F1
#
_cell.length_a   1.000
_cell.length_b   1.000
_cell.length_c   1.000
_cell.angle_alpha   90.00
_cell.angle_beta   90.00
_cell.angle_gamma   90.00
#
_symmetry.space_group_name_H-M   'P 1'
#
loop_
_entity.id
_entity.type
_entity.pdbx_description
1 polymer ?
#
loop_
_entity_poly.entity_id
_entity_poly.type
_entity_poly.pdbx_seq_one_letter_code
_entity_poly.pdbx_strand_id
1 'polypeptide(L)'
;MSRALRNAESSDDLPLWGFVGELHPDRNSENGKHVLYTHKNIVIKYNKDQIIHVNLTQESPKQLEAGRTLDMTYSVKWLPTNVTFARRFDIYLDYPFFEHQIHWFSVFNSFMMVIFLTGLVSMILMRTLRNDYAKYAREDDDLETLERDVSEECGWKLVHGDVFRPPSNLALLSAVVGTGAQLALLVLLVILLAIVGTLYVGRGAIVTTFILCYAFTSFISGYVSGGMYSRNGGKNWIKSMILTASLFPFLCFGIGFLLNTVAIFYGSLAAIPFGTMVVVFVIWAFISFPLALLGTVVGRNWSGAPNNPCRVKTIPRPIPEKKWYLTPSVVSMMGGLLPFGSIFIEMYFVFTSFWNYKVKFFFLRLLRLWFYAAGLPDSHHCNHLRYDRGDIFLAKC
;
A
#
# COMPACT_ATOMS: atom_id res chain seq x y z
N MET A 1 -24.52 2.85 -11.34
CA MET A 1 -24.04 1.49 -11.02
C MET A 1 -24.12 1.29 -9.50
N SER A 2 -25.33 1.08 -8.95
CA SER A 2 -25.51 0.83 -7.52
C SER A 2 -25.50 -0.67 -7.28
N ARG A 3 -24.31 -1.23 -7.02
CA ARG A 3 -24.14 -2.62 -6.56
C ARG A 3 -24.24 -2.62 -5.03
N ALA A 4 -25.45 -2.76 -4.50
CA ALA A 4 -25.64 -2.95 -3.06
C ALA A 4 -25.37 -4.43 -2.71
N LEU A 5 -24.12 -4.78 -2.45
CA LEU A 5 -23.76 -6.05 -1.80
C LEU A 5 -24.12 -5.92 -0.32
N ARG A 6 -25.00 -6.79 0.19
CA ARG A 6 -25.32 -6.86 1.62
C ARG A 6 -24.59 -8.07 2.21
N ASN A 7 -23.77 -7.85 3.23
CA ASN A 7 -23.18 -8.90 4.06
C ASN A 7 -24.33 -9.57 4.83
N ALA A 8 -24.71 -10.79 4.47
CA ALA A 8 -25.61 -11.61 5.28
C ALA A 8 -24.76 -12.50 6.19
N GLU A 9 -25.10 -12.53 7.48
CA GLU A 9 -24.39 -13.27 8.52
C GLU A 9 -24.14 -14.75 8.18
N SER A 10 -22.99 -15.21 8.66
CA SER A 10 -22.33 -16.45 8.29
C SER A 10 -22.85 -17.66 9.05
N SER A 11 -23.23 -18.72 8.33
CA SER A 11 -23.09 -20.08 8.85
C SER A 11 -21.62 -20.48 8.72
N ASP A 12 -20.95 -20.70 9.84
CA ASP A 12 -19.57 -21.24 9.91
C ASP A 12 -18.47 -20.37 9.24
N ASP A 13 -18.62 -19.04 9.35
CA ASP A 13 -17.69 -18.01 8.82
C ASP A 13 -17.48 -18.03 7.29
N LEU A 14 -18.32 -18.72 6.55
CA LEU A 14 -18.27 -18.72 5.09
C LEU A 14 -18.87 -17.44 4.51
N PRO A 15 -18.19 -16.79 3.55
CA PRO A 15 -18.68 -15.56 2.96
C PRO A 15 -19.85 -15.86 1.99
N LEU A 16 -21.00 -15.25 2.26
CA LEU A 16 -22.20 -15.37 1.42
C LEU A 16 -22.43 -14.07 0.66
N TRP A 17 -22.43 -14.14 -0.67
CA TRP A 17 -22.70 -13.00 -1.54
C TRP A 17 -23.87 -13.30 -2.45
N GLY A 18 -24.68 -12.28 -2.70
CA GLY A 18 -25.65 -12.32 -3.77
C GLY A 18 -26.14 -10.93 -4.09
N PHE A 19 -26.70 -10.77 -5.28
CA PHE A 19 -27.32 -9.53 -5.70
C PHE A 19 -28.54 -9.18 -4.82
N VAL A 20 -29.03 -7.97 -4.92
CA VAL A 20 -30.29 -7.61 -4.23
C VAL A 20 -31.32 -7.22 -5.28
N GLY A 21 -30.85 -6.61 -6.36
CA GLY A 21 -31.64 -6.26 -7.51
C GLY A 21 -30.74 -5.87 -8.68
N GLU A 22 -31.38 -5.66 -9.83
CA GLU A 22 -30.74 -5.20 -11.05
C GLU A 22 -31.49 -3.98 -11.59
N LEU A 23 -30.76 -3.08 -12.25
CA LEU A 23 -31.36 -1.94 -12.96
C LEU A 23 -31.47 -2.34 -14.43
N HIS A 24 -32.69 -2.54 -14.94
CA HIS A 24 -32.87 -2.73 -16.37
C HIS A 24 -32.96 -1.35 -17.04
N PRO A 25 -31.98 -0.98 -17.89
CA PRO A 25 -32.11 0.22 -18.71
C PRO A 25 -33.16 -0.06 -19.78
N ASP A 26 -34.30 0.61 -19.67
CA ASP A 26 -35.32 0.60 -20.73
C ASP A 26 -34.89 1.62 -21.79
N ARG A 27 -34.85 1.22 -23.07
CA ARG A 27 -34.39 2.12 -24.17
C ARG A 27 -35.25 3.37 -24.37
N ASN A 28 -36.45 3.41 -23.76
CA ASN A 28 -37.47 4.43 -24.01
C ASN A 28 -37.91 5.23 -22.76
N SER A 29 -37.25 5.10 -21.59
CA SER A 29 -37.60 5.89 -20.41
C SER A 29 -36.37 6.32 -19.63
N GLU A 30 -36.27 7.62 -19.31
CA GLU A 30 -35.18 8.20 -18.52
C GLU A 30 -35.11 7.63 -17.08
N ASN A 31 -36.14 6.90 -16.65
CA ASN A 31 -36.19 6.19 -15.37
C ASN A 31 -36.07 4.68 -15.60
N GLY A 32 -34.88 4.12 -15.38
CA GLY A 32 -34.66 2.67 -15.45
C GLY A 32 -35.56 1.89 -14.48
N LYS A 33 -36.07 0.73 -14.90
CA LYS A 33 -36.92 -0.11 -14.04
C LYS A 33 -36.05 -0.79 -12.99
N HIS A 34 -36.28 -0.46 -11.72
CA HIS A 34 -35.64 -1.10 -10.58
C HIS A 34 -36.30 -2.46 -10.32
N VAL A 35 -35.52 -3.54 -10.33
CA VAL A 35 -36.00 -4.90 -10.09
C VAL A 35 -35.32 -5.45 -8.84
N LEU A 36 -36.09 -6.08 -7.96
CA LEU A 36 -35.63 -6.71 -6.73
C LEU A 36 -35.83 -8.23 -6.81
N TYR A 37 -34.82 -9.02 -6.45
CA TYR A 37 -34.97 -10.47 -6.34
C TYR A 37 -35.68 -10.83 -5.05
N THR A 38 -36.79 -11.56 -5.16
CA THR A 38 -37.64 -11.90 -4.00
C THR A 38 -37.46 -13.33 -3.50
N HIS A 39 -36.83 -14.21 -4.29
CA HIS A 39 -36.51 -15.56 -3.86
C HIS A 39 -35.00 -15.76 -3.73
N LYS A 40 -34.54 -16.30 -2.59
CA LYS A 40 -33.14 -16.65 -2.31
C LYS A 40 -32.98 -18.17 -2.22
N ASN A 41 -32.18 -18.75 -3.09
CA ASN A 41 -31.91 -20.19 -3.11
C ASN A 41 -30.49 -20.44 -2.57
N ILE A 42 -30.41 -21.09 -1.42
CA ILE A 42 -29.17 -21.32 -0.67
C ILE A 42 -28.80 -22.79 -0.82
N VAL A 43 -27.67 -23.07 -1.47
CA VAL A 43 -27.14 -24.41 -1.66
C VAL A 43 -25.95 -24.62 -0.72
N ILE A 44 -26.12 -25.48 0.28
CA ILE A 44 -25.09 -25.80 1.27
C ILE A 44 -24.46 -27.14 0.92
N LYS A 45 -23.15 -27.13 0.64
CA LYS A 45 -22.35 -28.33 0.48
C LYS A 45 -21.74 -28.74 1.82
N TYR A 46 -21.98 -29.97 2.23
CA TYR A 46 -21.50 -30.51 3.50
C TYR A 46 -20.67 -31.78 3.30
N ASN A 47 -19.71 -32.00 4.20
CA ASN A 47 -18.96 -33.24 4.30
C ASN A 47 -19.05 -33.72 5.75
N LYS A 48 -19.76 -34.83 5.98
CA LYS A 48 -20.12 -35.31 7.33
C LYS A 48 -20.83 -34.20 8.11
N ASP A 49 -20.35 -33.85 9.30
CA ASP A 49 -20.94 -32.82 10.17
C ASP A 49 -20.38 -31.41 9.92
N GLN A 50 -19.66 -31.19 8.81
CA GLN A 50 -18.98 -29.93 8.53
C GLN A 50 -19.51 -29.27 7.25
N ILE A 51 -19.79 -27.96 7.32
CA ILE A 51 -20.17 -27.15 6.16
C ILE A 51 -18.90 -26.77 5.41
N ILE A 52 -18.89 -27.03 4.10
CA ILE A 52 -17.71 -26.80 3.25
C ILE A 52 -17.90 -25.55 2.40
N HIS A 53 -19.07 -25.38 1.79
CA HIS A 53 -19.30 -24.28 0.86
C HIS A 53 -20.78 -23.92 0.82
N VAL A 54 -21.09 -22.63 0.82
CA VAL A 54 -22.46 -22.14 0.64
C VAL A 54 -22.53 -21.31 -0.63
N ASN A 55 -23.45 -21.66 -1.52
CA ASN A 55 -23.75 -20.86 -2.70
C ASN A 55 -25.11 -20.21 -2.55
N LEU A 56 -25.22 -18.92 -2.87
CA LEU A 56 -26.49 -18.19 -2.88
C LEU A 56 -26.84 -17.81 -4.32
N THR A 57 -27.93 -18.37 -4.83
CA THR A 57 -28.55 -17.95 -6.10
C THR A 57 -29.85 -17.22 -5.83
N GLN A 58 -30.28 -16.43 -6.81
CA GLN A 58 -31.42 -15.52 -6.66
C GLN A 58 -32.36 -15.67 -7.83
N GLU A 59 -33.64 -15.69 -7.50
CA GLU A 59 -34.71 -16.01 -8.43
C GLU A 59 -35.88 -15.05 -8.17
N SER A 60 -36.85 -15.07 -9.09
CA SER A 60 -38.08 -14.27 -9.00
C SER A 60 -37.84 -12.75 -8.92
N PRO A 61 -37.33 -12.12 -10.01
CA PRO A 61 -37.26 -10.67 -10.12
C PRO A 61 -38.67 -10.05 -10.06
N LYS A 62 -38.89 -9.09 -9.16
CA LYS A 62 -40.12 -8.29 -9.07
C LYS A 62 -39.80 -6.80 -9.15
N GLN A 63 -40.66 -6.03 -9.81
CA GLN A 63 -40.46 -4.58 -9.95
C GLN A 63 -40.62 -3.87 -8.60
N LEU A 64 -39.75 -2.89 -8.35
CA LEU A 64 -39.75 -2.09 -7.12
C LEU A 64 -40.67 -0.89 -7.30
N GLU A 65 -41.77 -0.86 -6.53
CA GLU A 65 -42.74 0.24 -6.49
C GLU A 65 -42.87 0.76 -5.05
N ALA A 66 -42.92 2.07 -4.86
CA ALA A 66 -43.02 2.68 -3.54
C ALA A 66 -44.34 2.28 -2.86
N GLY A 67 -44.27 1.72 -1.65
CA GLY A 67 -45.43 1.30 -0.86
C GLY A 67 -45.92 -0.12 -1.12
N ARG A 68 -45.31 -0.88 -2.03
CA ARG A 68 -45.67 -2.28 -2.31
C ARG A 68 -45.00 -3.24 -1.33
N THR A 69 -45.79 -4.07 -0.67
CA THR A 69 -45.28 -5.18 0.15
C THR A 69 -44.84 -6.33 -0.77
N LEU A 70 -43.60 -6.80 -0.60
CA LEU A 70 -43.03 -7.91 -1.36
C LEU A 70 -42.70 -9.06 -0.42
N ASP A 71 -43.28 -10.23 -0.68
CA ASP A 71 -42.96 -11.44 0.09
C ASP A 71 -41.57 -11.95 -0.30
N MET A 72 -40.67 -11.94 0.68
CA MET A 72 -39.33 -12.49 0.58
C MET A 72 -39.37 -13.96 0.95
N THR A 73 -38.94 -14.82 0.03
CA THR A 73 -38.91 -16.27 0.24
C THR A 73 -37.48 -16.79 0.11
N TYR A 74 -37.18 -17.90 0.79
CA TYR A 74 -35.90 -18.57 0.64
C TYR A 74 -36.08 -20.09 0.58
N SER A 75 -35.18 -20.77 -0.12
CA SER A 75 -35.09 -22.22 -0.17
C SER A 75 -33.68 -22.65 0.20
N VAL A 76 -33.54 -23.81 0.88
CA VAL A 76 -32.25 -24.35 1.30
C VAL A 76 -32.11 -25.77 0.76
N LYS A 77 -31.02 -26.05 0.05
CA LYS A 77 -30.68 -27.38 -0.47
C LYS A 77 -29.35 -27.85 0.11
N TRP A 78 -29.34 -29.06 0.66
CA TRP A 78 -28.14 -29.68 1.23
C TRP A 78 -27.57 -30.71 0.25
N LEU A 79 -26.29 -30.58 -0.10
CA LEU A 79 -25.60 -31.47 -1.03
C LEU A 79 -24.34 -32.07 -0.39
N PRO A 80 -24.15 -33.41 -0.43
CA PRO A 80 -22.93 -34.01 0.07
C PRO A 80 -21.72 -33.67 -0.83
N THR A 81 -20.54 -33.50 -0.25
CA THR A 81 -19.27 -33.29 -0.97
C THR A 81 -18.12 -34.06 -0.33
N ASN A 82 -17.14 -34.47 -1.16
CA ASN A 82 -15.94 -35.18 -0.72
C ASN A 82 -14.78 -34.24 -0.35
N VAL A 83 -14.97 -32.92 -0.43
CA VAL A 83 -13.93 -31.93 -0.10
C VAL A 83 -13.75 -31.87 1.41
N THR A 84 -12.49 -31.91 1.87
CA THR A 84 -12.16 -31.84 3.30
C THR A 84 -12.32 -30.41 3.83
N PHE A 85 -12.67 -30.28 5.11
CA PHE A 85 -12.85 -28.97 5.76
C PHE A 85 -11.61 -28.07 5.72
N ALA A 86 -10.42 -28.66 5.72
CA ALA A 86 -9.15 -27.93 5.59
C ALA A 86 -8.98 -27.24 4.22
N ARG A 87 -9.53 -27.84 3.16
CA ARG A 87 -9.44 -27.35 1.77
C ARG A 87 -10.63 -26.50 1.34
N ARG A 88 -11.56 -26.18 2.25
CA ARG A 88 -12.82 -25.51 1.90
C ARG A 88 -12.63 -24.14 1.22
N PHE A 89 -11.54 -23.44 1.55
CA PHE A 89 -11.24 -22.13 0.98
C PHE A 89 -10.53 -22.19 -0.38
N ASP A 90 -10.09 -23.36 -0.84
CA ASP A 90 -9.36 -23.51 -2.11
C ASP A 90 -10.22 -23.10 -3.32
N ILE A 91 -11.55 -23.27 -3.24
CA ILE A 91 -12.50 -22.83 -4.26
C ILE A 91 -12.45 -21.31 -4.50
N TYR A 92 -12.10 -20.51 -3.48
CA TYR A 92 -11.97 -19.05 -3.62
C TYR A 92 -10.58 -18.63 -4.11
N LEU A 93 -9.63 -19.56 -4.19
CA LEU A 93 -8.26 -19.31 -4.66
C LEU A 93 -8.12 -19.55 -6.17
N ASP A 94 -8.81 -20.55 -6.73
CA ASP A 94 -8.69 -20.92 -8.16
C ASP A 94 -9.76 -20.24 -9.03
N TYR A 95 -9.37 -19.29 -9.88
CA TYR A 95 -10.22 -18.84 -10.99
C TYR A 95 -9.40 -18.58 -12.26
N PRO A 96 -9.35 -19.54 -13.20
CA PRO A 96 -8.51 -19.49 -14.41
C PRO A 96 -8.83 -18.33 -15.37
N PHE A 97 -10.04 -17.77 -15.29
CA PHE A 97 -10.51 -16.74 -16.23
C PHE A 97 -9.73 -15.42 -16.15
N PHE A 98 -9.15 -15.10 -14.99
CA PHE A 98 -8.39 -13.86 -14.82
C PHE A 98 -6.88 -14.03 -14.96
N GLU A 99 -6.34 -15.26 -15.06
CA GLU A 99 -4.89 -15.48 -15.07
C GLU A 99 -4.25 -15.28 -16.45
N HIS A 100 -4.87 -15.79 -17.52
CA HIS A 100 -4.20 -15.81 -18.83
C HIS A 100 -4.23 -14.46 -19.58
N GLN A 101 -5.37 -13.75 -19.59
CA GLN A 101 -5.45 -12.48 -20.33
C GLN A 101 -4.86 -11.28 -19.58
N ILE A 102 -4.78 -11.35 -18.25
CA ILE A 102 -4.40 -10.18 -17.43
C ILE A 102 -2.90 -10.08 -17.22
N HIS A 103 -2.16 -11.20 -17.20
CA HIS A 103 -0.70 -11.13 -17.05
C HIS A 103 -0.07 -10.40 -18.24
N TRP A 104 -0.51 -10.69 -19.46
CA TRP A 104 0.01 -10.04 -20.67
C TRP A 104 -0.36 -8.55 -20.73
N PHE A 105 -1.56 -8.16 -20.28
CA PHE A 105 -1.97 -6.76 -20.21
C PHE A 105 -1.14 -5.94 -19.20
N SER A 106 -0.84 -6.50 -18.03
CA SER A 106 0.05 -5.88 -17.04
C SER A 106 1.49 -5.75 -17.57
N VAL A 107 2.01 -6.78 -18.23
CA VAL A 107 3.35 -6.77 -18.86
C VAL A 107 3.44 -5.71 -19.95
N PHE A 108 2.42 -5.60 -20.80
CA PHE A 108 2.38 -4.59 -21.85
C PHE A 108 2.36 -3.17 -21.26
N ASN A 109 1.58 -2.93 -20.22
CA ASN A 109 1.52 -1.62 -19.56
C ASN A 109 2.85 -1.21 -18.93
N SER A 110 3.51 -2.14 -18.22
CA SER A 110 4.83 -1.88 -17.63
C SER A 110 5.88 -1.60 -18.72
N PHE A 111 5.87 -2.37 -19.81
CA PHE A 111 6.78 -2.18 -20.94
C PHE A 111 6.59 -0.84 -21.66
N MET A 112 5.34 -0.43 -21.92
CA MET A 112 5.03 0.87 -22.52
C MET A 112 5.50 2.04 -21.66
N MET A 113 5.32 1.95 -20.33
CA MET A 113 5.80 2.98 -19.41
C MET A 113 7.32 3.06 -19.36
N VAL A 114 8.03 1.93 -19.40
CA VAL A 114 9.50 1.92 -19.47
C VAL A 114 9.99 2.60 -20.75
N ILE A 115 9.44 2.25 -21.92
CA ILE A 115 9.81 2.89 -23.19
C ILE A 115 9.54 4.40 -23.13
N PHE A 116 8.38 4.80 -22.63
CA PHE A 116 8.01 6.20 -22.51
C PHE A 116 8.97 6.96 -21.58
N LEU A 117 9.30 6.40 -20.41
CA LEU A 117 10.22 7.02 -19.45
C LEU A 117 11.64 7.11 -20.01
N THR A 118 12.14 6.05 -20.64
CA THR A 118 13.44 6.04 -21.31
C THR A 118 13.49 7.05 -22.46
N GLY A 119 12.40 7.18 -23.24
CA GLY A 119 12.27 8.18 -24.29
C GLY A 119 12.32 9.61 -23.75
N LEU A 120 11.58 9.89 -22.67
CA LEU A 120 11.62 11.19 -21.98
C LEU A 120 13.01 11.51 -21.43
N VAL A 121 13.63 10.56 -20.71
CA VAL A 121 14.98 10.73 -20.16
C VAL A 121 16.00 10.96 -21.27
N SER A 122 15.93 10.17 -22.35
CA SER A 122 16.80 10.32 -23.52
C SER A 122 16.62 11.68 -24.21
N MET A 123 15.37 12.13 -24.39
CA MET A 123 15.08 13.46 -24.96
C MET A 123 15.62 14.58 -24.08
N ILE A 124 15.43 14.51 -22.76
CA ILE A 124 15.97 15.49 -21.81
C ILE A 124 17.49 15.47 -21.87
N LEU A 125 18.11 14.29 -21.81
CA LEU A 125 19.57 14.14 -21.86
C LEU A 125 20.14 14.70 -23.17
N MET A 126 19.58 14.33 -24.32
CA MET A 126 20.01 14.84 -25.63
C MET A 126 19.82 16.35 -25.74
N ARG A 127 18.72 16.89 -25.21
CA ARG A 127 18.50 18.34 -25.17
C ARG A 127 19.53 19.04 -24.30
N THR A 128 19.83 18.51 -23.12
CA THR A 128 20.84 19.08 -22.21
C THR A 128 22.23 18.96 -22.82
N LEU A 129 22.61 17.80 -23.35
CA LEU A 129 23.90 17.60 -24.02
C LEU A 129 24.06 18.54 -25.22
N ARG A 130 23.05 18.66 -26.09
CA ARG A 130 23.12 19.58 -27.24
C ARG A 130 23.28 21.03 -26.80
N ASN A 131 22.59 21.45 -25.74
CA ASN A 131 22.74 22.78 -25.18
C ASN A 131 24.13 22.99 -24.55
N ASP A 132 24.65 22.00 -23.81
CA ASP A 132 25.96 22.06 -23.18
C ASP A 132 27.08 22.10 -24.23
N TYR A 133 27.04 21.23 -25.26
CA TYR A 133 27.98 21.24 -26.38
C TYR A 133 27.96 22.58 -27.13
N ALA A 134 26.77 23.13 -27.41
CA ALA A 134 26.64 24.42 -28.07
C ALA A 134 27.18 25.58 -27.22
N LYS A 135 27.14 25.46 -25.89
CA LYS A 135 27.72 26.42 -24.96
C LYS A 135 29.24 26.36 -24.97
N TYR A 136 29.83 25.17 -24.84
CA TYR A 136 31.29 25.00 -24.87
C TYR A 136 31.90 25.41 -26.22
N ALA A 137 31.23 25.11 -27.34
CA ALA A 137 31.70 25.51 -28.67
C ALA A 137 31.67 27.04 -28.91
N ARG A 138 30.97 27.81 -28.07
CA ARG A 138 30.94 29.28 -28.10
C ARG A 138 32.01 29.90 -27.19
N GLU A 139 32.42 29.19 -26.13
CA GLU A 139 33.42 29.65 -25.16
C GLU A 139 34.87 29.55 -25.69
N ASP A 140 35.16 28.70 -26.68
CA ASP A 140 36.48 28.63 -27.34
C ASP A 140 36.78 29.84 -28.25
N ASP A 141 35.75 30.58 -28.73
CA ASP A 141 35.91 31.74 -29.64
C ASP A 141 36.04 33.10 -28.88
N ASP A 142 35.68 33.18 -27.60
CA ASP A 142 35.63 34.41 -26.79
C ASP A 142 36.62 34.37 -25.59
N LEU A 143 37.89 34.04 -25.84
CA LEU A 143 38.96 33.84 -24.83
C LEU A 143 39.33 35.10 -24.00
N GLU A 144 38.78 36.29 -24.28
CA GLU A 144 39.14 37.57 -23.62
C GLU A 144 38.24 37.98 -22.43
N THR A 145 37.21 37.22 -22.06
CA THR A 145 36.41 37.42 -20.82
C THR A 145 36.67 36.33 -19.78
N LEU A 146 37.93 35.88 -19.68
CA LEU A 146 38.39 34.80 -18.79
C LEU A 146 38.23 35.10 -17.27
N GLU A 147 37.65 36.23 -16.86
CA GLU A 147 37.61 36.67 -15.45
C GLU A 147 36.21 36.85 -14.82
N ARG A 148 35.07 36.64 -15.53
CA ARG A 148 33.73 36.79 -14.90
C ARG A 148 32.73 35.63 -14.99
N ASP A 149 32.75 34.80 -16.04
CA ASP A 149 31.59 33.92 -16.34
C ASP A 149 31.85 32.39 -16.37
N VAL A 150 33.12 31.91 -16.27
CA VAL A 150 33.47 30.47 -16.35
C VAL A 150 33.21 29.67 -15.05
N SER A 151 33.00 30.27 -13.88
CA SER A 151 32.79 29.46 -12.66
C SER A 151 32.02 30.13 -11.53
N GLU A 152 30.86 30.71 -11.86
CA GLU A 152 29.68 30.39 -11.06
C GLU A 152 29.40 28.88 -11.23
N GLU A 153 30.14 28.09 -10.47
CA GLU A 153 30.21 26.62 -10.49
C GLU A 153 28.83 25.99 -10.75
N CYS A 154 28.60 25.42 -11.94
CA CYS A 154 27.44 24.62 -12.36
C CYS A 154 26.43 24.36 -11.24
N GLY A 155 25.25 25.01 -11.20
CA GLY A 155 24.40 25.19 -10.01
C GLY A 155 24.33 24.09 -8.94
N TRP A 156 24.43 22.79 -9.29
CA TRP A 156 24.57 21.68 -8.34
C TRP A 156 25.89 21.70 -7.54
N LYS A 157 27.01 22.10 -8.16
CA LYS A 157 28.30 22.37 -7.51
C LYS A 157 28.16 23.47 -6.48
N LEU A 158 27.42 24.56 -6.71
CA LEU A 158 27.18 25.55 -5.66
C LEU A 158 26.35 25.03 -4.46
N VAL A 159 25.66 23.89 -4.60
CA VAL A 159 24.80 23.31 -3.55
C VAL A 159 25.50 22.16 -2.81
N HIS A 160 26.62 21.62 -3.31
CA HIS A 160 27.27 20.43 -2.74
C HIS A 160 27.59 20.54 -1.24
N GLY A 161 27.96 21.73 -0.76
CA GLY A 161 28.25 22.01 0.65
C GLY A 161 27.03 22.38 1.50
N ASP A 162 25.88 22.64 0.86
CA ASP A 162 24.62 23.01 1.52
C ASP A 162 23.66 21.81 1.65
N VAL A 163 23.73 20.80 0.77
CA VAL A 163 22.87 19.58 0.82
C VAL A 163 22.97 18.86 2.17
N PHE A 164 24.16 18.81 2.75
CA PHE A 164 24.44 18.04 3.98
C PHE A 164 24.14 18.80 5.26
N ARG A 165 23.56 20.01 5.18
CA ARG A 165 23.18 20.78 6.36
C ARG A 165 21.97 20.13 7.04
N PRO A 166 21.93 20.08 8.38
CA PRO A 166 20.72 19.65 9.08
C PRO A 166 19.52 20.54 8.68
N PRO A 167 18.37 19.94 8.34
CA PRO A 167 17.16 20.67 8.04
C PRO A 167 16.59 21.34 9.29
N SER A 168 15.82 22.41 9.10
CA SER A 168 15.18 23.16 10.20
C SER A 168 14.29 22.27 11.08
N ASN A 169 13.55 21.34 10.48
CA ASN A 169 12.68 20.38 11.16
C ASN A 169 13.29 18.97 11.22
N LEU A 170 14.53 18.85 11.69
CA LEU A 170 15.24 17.57 11.77
C LEU A 170 14.48 16.49 12.56
N ALA A 171 13.84 16.86 13.67
CA ALA A 171 13.08 15.93 14.49
C ALA A 171 11.88 15.33 13.73
N LEU A 172 11.16 16.15 12.95
CA LEU A 172 10.03 15.69 12.15
C LEU A 172 10.50 14.82 10.98
N LEU A 173 11.55 15.24 10.28
CA LEU A 173 12.08 14.46 9.16
C LEU A 173 12.57 13.08 9.62
N SER A 174 13.36 13.02 10.70
CA SER A 174 13.83 11.74 11.27
C SER A 174 12.66 10.85 11.71
N ALA A 175 11.63 11.43 12.35
CA ALA A 175 10.42 10.70 12.71
C ALA A 175 9.67 10.14 11.49
N VAL A 176 9.45 10.95 10.45
CA VAL A 176 8.78 10.50 9.22
C VAL A 176 9.59 9.40 8.51
N VAL A 177 10.91 9.55 8.40
CA VAL A 177 11.78 8.53 7.77
C VAL A 177 11.80 7.24 8.59
N GLY A 178 11.89 7.32 9.92
CA GLY A 178 11.82 6.15 10.80
C GLY A 178 10.48 5.41 10.69
N THR A 179 9.37 6.14 10.75
CA THR A 179 8.03 5.56 10.56
C THR A 179 7.86 4.97 9.16
N GLY A 180 8.41 5.61 8.11
CA GLY A 180 8.39 5.08 6.76
C GLY A 180 9.15 3.75 6.63
N ALA A 181 10.35 3.66 7.21
CA ALA A 181 11.13 2.42 7.23
C ALA A 181 10.41 1.30 8.00
N GLN A 182 9.79 1.63 9.14
CA GLN A 182 8.95 0.70 9.89
C GLN A 182 7.78 0.17 9.07
N LEU A 183 7.02 1.06 8.41
CA LEU A 183 5.87 0.68 7.60
C LEU A 183 6.28 -0.15 6.39
N ALA A 184 7.38 0.19 5.73
CA ALA A 184 7.90 -0.59 4.60
C ALA A 184 8.24 -2.04 5.01
N LEU A 185 8.92 -2.21 6.15
CA LEU A 185 9.24 -3.53 6.68
C LEU A 185 8.00 -4.27 7.18
N LEU A 186 7.08 -3.58 7.85
CA LEU A 186 5.82 -4.14 8.32
C LEU A 186 5.00 -4.72 7.17
N VAL A 187 4.83 -3.93 6.10
CA VAL A 187 4.09 -4.36 4.90
C VAL A 187 4.74 -5.59 4.29
N LEU A 188 6.07 -5.60 4.12
CA LEU A 188 6.80 -6.76 3.62
C LEU A 188 6.58 -8.00 4.50
N LEU A 189 6.76 -7.85 5.82
CA LEU A 189 6.64 -8.95 6.78
C LEU A 189 5.23 -9.55 6.77
N VAL A 190 4.19 -8.71 6.79
CA VAL A 190 2.80 -9.16 6.75
C VAL A 190 2.48 -9.85 5.42
N ILE A 191 2.99 -9.33 4.30
CA ILE A 191 2.82 -9.99 2.99
C ILE A 191 3.45 -11.38 3.00
N LEU A 192 4.69 -11.52 3.49
CA LEU A 192 5.38 -12.81 3.55
C LEU A 192 4.63 -13.80 4.47
N LEU A 193 4.19 -13.36 5.65
CA LEU A 193 3.41 -14.18 6.57
C LEU A 193 2.04 -14.55 5.99
N ALA A 194 1.42 -13.69 5.19
CA ALA A 194 0.13 -13.97 4.55
C ALA A 194 0.22 -14.92 3.34
N ILE A 195 1.38 -14.97 2.67
CA ILE A 195 1.64 -15.91 1.57
C ILE A 195 2.03 -17.29 2.11
N VAL A 196 2.92 -17.33 3.12
CA VAL A 196 3.41 -18.58 3.72
C VAL A 196 2.38 -19.17 4.68
N GLY A 197 1.74 -18.33 5.49
CA GLY A 197 0.77 -18.74 6.49
C GLY A 197 -0.66 -18.77 5.95
N THR A 198 -1.51 -19.61 6.53
CA THR A 198 -2.96 -19.65 6.26
C THR A 198 -3.70 -18.52 7.01
N LEU A 199 -3.15 -17.30 7.01
CA LEU A 199 -3.71 -16.14 7.72
C LEU A 199 -5.10 -15.72 7.19
N TYR A 200 -5.49 -16.20 6.02
CA TYR A 200 -6.81 -15.96 5.42
C TYR A 200 -7.93 -16.85 6.02
N VAL A 201 -7.59 -17.88 6.82
CA VAL A 201 -8.57 -18.84 7.36
C VAL A 201 -9.24 -18.31 8.64
N GLY A 202 -8.51 -17.53 9.46
CA GLY A 202 -9.02 -17.00 10.72
C GLY A 202 -9.60 -15.59 10.59
N ARG A 203 -10.82 -15.37 11.06
CA ARG A 203 -11.41 -14.01 11.13
C ARG A 203 -10.57 -13.11 12.02
N GLY A 204 -10.15 -11.97 11.48
CA GLY A 204 -9.32 -11.02 12.21
C GLY A 204 -7.86 -11.46 12.40
N ALA A 205 -7.44 -12.63 11.89
CA ALA A 205 -6.06 -13.09 11.98
C ALA A 205 -5.08 -12.13 11.28
N ILE A 206 -5.48 -11.57 10.14
CA ILE A 206 -4.69 -10.56 9.42
C ILE A 206 -4.51 -9.29 10.27
N VAL A 207 -5.59 -8.80 10.89
CA VAL A 207 -5.56 -7.56 11.69
C VAL A 207 -4.73 -7.74 12.96
N THR A 208 -4.90 -8.86 13.66
CA THR A 208 -4.11 -9.18 14.85
C THR A 208 -2.63 -9.37 14.53
N THR A 209 -2.31 -10.08 13.44
CA THR A 209 -0.93 -10.21 12.95
C THR A 209 -0.34 -8.84 12.61
N PHE A 210 -1.09 -7.97 11.95
CA PHE A 210 -0.65 -6.61 11.62
C PHE A 210 -0.30 -5.80 12.87
N ILE A 211 -1.13 -5.85 13.92
CA ILE A 211 -0.89 -5.15 15.19
C ILE A 211 0.38 -5.68 15.88
N LEU A 212 0.56 -7.01 15.93
CA LEU A 212 1.74 -7.63 16.55
C LEU A 212 3.02 -7.32 15.76
N CYS A 213 2.99 -7.47 14.44
CA CYS A 213 4.10 -7.12 13.57
C CYS A 213 4.46 -5.63 13.68
N TYR A 214 3.48 -4.74 13.79
CA TYR A 214 3.70 -3.31 14.02
C TYR A 214 4.46 -3.08 15.33
N ALA A 215 4.06 -3.77 16.41
CA ALA A 215 4.71 -3.66 17.70
C ALA A 215 6.18 -4.11 17.67
N PHE A 216 6.50 -5.23 17.00
CA PHE A 216 7.89 -5.71 16.89
C PHE A 216 8.76 -4.84 15.97
N THR A 217 8.20 -4.36 14.86
CA THR A 217 8.92 -3.50 13.90
C THR A 217 9.20 -2.09 14.42
N SER A 218 8.60 -1.69 15.56
CA SER A 218 8.85 -0.40 16.21
C SER A 218 10.32 -0.15 16.55
N PHE A 219 11.09 -1.22 16.82
CA PHE A 219 12.54 -1.15 17.02
C PHE A 219 13.26 -0.52 15.81
N ILE A 220 12.87 -0.89 14.59
CA ILE A 220 13.47 -0.38 13.34
C ILE A 220 13.15 1.11 13.15
N SER A 221 11.93 1.52 13.50
CA SER A 221 11.53 2.93 13.52
C SER A 221 12.46 3.76 14.40
N GLY A 222 12.66 3.29 15.63
CA GLY A 222 13.55 3.92 16.59
C GLY A 222 15.01 3.96 16.11
N TYR A 223 15.50 2.85 15.55
CA TYR A 223 16.86 2.71 15.04
C TYR A 223 17.16 3.69 13.90
N VAL A 224 16.31 3.72 12.87
CA VAL A 224 16.50 4.59 11.70
C VAL A 224 16.34 6.06 12.07
N SER A 225 15.29 6.41 12.83
CA SER A 225 15.06 7.79 13.28
C SER A 225 16.18 8.30 14.18
N GLY A 226 16.53 7.53 15.22
CA GLY A 226 17.58 7.89 16.18
C GLY A 226 18.96 8.01 15.53
N GLY A 227 19.26 7.13 14.57
CA GLY A 227 20.48 7.17 13.78
C GLY A 227 20.60 8.40 12.90
N MET A 228 19.54 8.71 12.13
CA MET A 228 19.48 9.89 11.27
C MET A 228 19.52 11.19 12.08
N TYR A 229 18.80 11.25 13.21
CA TYR A 229 18.77 12.40 14.10
C TYR A 229 20.15 12.67 14.73
N SER A 230 20.85 11.62 15.16
CA SER A 230 22.19 11.73 15.75
C SER A 230 23.23 12.17 14.72
N ARG A 231 23.24 11.55 13.54
CA ARG A 231 24.16 11.92 12.45
C ARG A 231 24.03 13.40 12.13
N ASN A 232 22.82 13.92 12.01
CA ASN A 232 22.62 15.32 11.67
C ASN A 232 22.80 16.31 12.85
N GLY A 233 23.44 15.89 13.96
CA GLY A 233 23.81 16.78 15.07
C GLY A 233 22.65 17.14 16.00
N GLY A 234 21.58 16.34 16.04
CA GLY A 234 20.43 16.57 16.88
C GLY A 234 20.73 16.41 18.38
N LYS A 235 20.51 17.48 19.17
CA LYS A 235 20.78 17.47 20.62
C LYS A 235 19.64 16.87 21.46
N ASN A 236 18.38 17.12 21.05
CA ASN A 236 17.18 16.76 21.82
C ASN A 236 16.60 15.41 21.38
N TRP A 237 17.37 14.33 21.53
CA TRP A 237 17.00 13.00 21.02
C TRP A 237 15.72 12.43 21.65
N ILE A 238 15.41 12.76 22.90
CA ILE A 238 14.17 12.34 23.58
C ILE A 238 12.94 12.87 22.85
N LYS A 239 12.97 14.15 22.40
CA LYS A 239 11.85 14.76 21.67
C LYS A 239 11.64 14.07 20.31
N SER A 240 12.72 13.75 19.61
CA SER A 240 12.67 13.01 18.34
C SER A 240 12.15 11.58 18.54
N MET A 241 12.55 10.90 19.61
CA MET A 241 12.06 9.55 19.96
C MET A 241 10.55 9.56 20.23
N ILE A 242 10.06 10.45 21.09
CA ILE A 242 8.63 10.59 21.42
C ILE A 242 7.84 10.91 20.14
N LEU A 243 8.34 11.80 19.30
CA LEU A 243 7.70 12.14 18.04
C LEU A 243 7.63 10.93 17.09
N THR A 244 8.71 10.16 16.97
CA THR A 244 8.75 8.94 16.14
C THR A 244 7.77 7.88 16.62
N ALA A 245 7.71 7.65 17.94
CA ALA A 245 6.86 6.62 18.53
C ALA A 245 5.37 7.00 18.55
N SER A 246 5.04 8.30 18.54
CA SER A 246 3.66 8.78 18.68
C SER A 246 3.03 9.28 17.38
N LEU A 247 3.79 9.78 16.41
CA LEU A 247 3.24 10.45 15.21
C LEU A 247 2.23 9.57 14.45
N PHE A 248 2.60 8.33 14.10
CA PHE A 248 1.74 7.44 13.33
C PHE A 248 0.58 6.87 14.18
N PRO A 249 0.79 6.30 15.38
CA PRO A 249 -0.30 5.80 16.22
C PRO A 249 -1.36 6.85 16.57
N PHE A 250 -0.95 8.08 16.89
CA PHE A 250 -1.91 9.14 17.23
C PHE A 250 -2.67 9.63 15.99
N LEU A 251 -2.04 9.66 14.82
CA LEU A 251 -2.73 9.97 13.57
C LEU A 251 -3.78 8.90 13.23
N CYS A 252 -3.43 7.62 13.34
CA CYS A 252 -4.37 6.52 13.17
C CYS A 252 -5.49 6.54 14.22
N PHE A 253 -5.16 6.84 15.48
CA PHE A 253 -6.14 6.97 16.55
C PHE A 253 -7.11 8.13 16.29
N GLY A 254 -6.63 9.30 15.84
CA GLY A 254 -7.47 10.44 15.52
C GLY A 254 -8.46 10.14 14.39
N ILE A 255 -7.98 9.55 13.29
CA ILE A 255 -8.84 9.13 12.17
C ILE A 255 -9.82 8.05 12.64
N GLY A 256 -9.34 7.04 13.35
CA GLY A 256 -10.15 5.95 13.88
C GLY A 256 -11.22 6.43 14.85
N PHE A 257 -10.91 7.39 15.71
CA PHE A 257 -11.86 7.99 16.66
C PHE A 257 -12.98 8.74 15.94
N LEU A 258 -12.66 9.54 14.92
CA LEU A 258 -13.67 10.21 14.09
C LEU A 258 -14.57 9.20 13.38
N LEU A 259 -13.99 8.20 12.73
CA LEU A 259 -14.75 7.15 12.06
C LEU A 259 -15.60 6.33 13.04
N ASN A 260 -15.08 6.04 14.23
CA ASN A 260 -15.80 5.30 15.27
C ASN A 260 -16.98 6.11 15.83
N THR A 261 -16.83 7.44 15.96
CA THR A 261 -17.92 8.33 16.36
C THR A 261 -19.08 8.27 15.36
N VAL A 262 -18.76 8.31 14.06
CA VAL A 262 -19.75 8.14 12.98
C VAL A 262 -20.37 6.74 13.03
N ALA A 263 -19.57 5.69 13.24
CA ALA A 263 -20.07 4.31 13.32
C ALA A 263 -21.06 4.09 14.48
N ILE A 264 -20.78 4.68 15.65
CA ILE A 264 -21.68 4.64 16.81
C ILE A 264 -22.99 5.39 16.51
N PHE A 265 -22.92 6.56 15.88
CA PHE A 265 -24.09 7.34 15.51
C PHE A 265 -25.05 6.56 14.59
N TYR A 266 -24.52 5.79 13.64
CA TYR A 266 -25.31 4.93 12.75
C TYR A 266 -25.66 3.55 13.33
N GLY A 267 -25.29 3.24 14.57
CA GLY A 267 -25.54 1.93 15.18
C GLY A 267 -24.86 0.77 14.43
N SER A 268 -23.71 1.03 13.82
CA SER A 268 -23.00 0.04 12.98
C SER A 268 -22.32 -1.03 13.83
N LEU A 269 -22.46 -2.31 13.43
CA LEU A 269 -21.72 -3.43 14.00
C LEU A 269 -20.19 -3.33 13.78
N ALA A 270 -19.74 -2.40 12.93
CA ALA A 270 -18.32 -2.10 12.71
C ALA A 270 -17.73 -1.12 13.74
N ALA A 271 -18.53 -0.64 14.71
CA ALA A 271 -18.02 0.20 15.78
C ALA A 271 -16.99 -0.59 16.64
N ILE A 272 -15.83 0.02 16.85
CA ILE A 272 -14.76 -0.57 17.65
C ILE A 272 -15.13 -0.42 19.12
N PRO A 273 -15.25 -1.53 19.88
CA PRO A 273 -15.58 -1.45 21.29
C PRO A 273 -14.43 -0.81 22.08
N PHE A 274 -14.76 -0.08 23.14
CA PHE A 274 -13.79 0.64 23.96
C PHE A 274 -12.66 -0.26 24.48
N GLY A 275 -12.98 -1.51 24.85
CA GLY A 275 -12.00 -2.49 25.31
C GLY A 275 -10.87 -2.73 24.30
N THR A 276 -11.17 -2.82 23.01
CA THR A 276 -10.16 -3.02 21.95
C THR A 276 -9.23 -1.81 21.84
N MET A 277 -9.76 -0.59 22.01
CA MET A 277 -8.93 0.63 22.00
C MET A 277 -7.93 0.63 23.16
N VAL A 278 -8.37 0.22 24.35
CA VAL A 278 -7.51 0.11 25.54
C VAL A 278 -6.44 -0.96 25.33
N VAL A 279 -6.78 -2.14 24.78
CA VAL A 279 -5.81 -3.20 24.49
C VAL A 279 -4.73 -2.73 23.51
N VAL A 280 -5.12 -2.05 22.42
CA VAL A 280 -4.17 -1.50 21.45
C VAL A 280 -3.27 -0.43 22.08
N PHE A 281 -3.81 0.42 22.95
CA PHE A 281 -3.02 1.41 23.68
C PHE A 281 -2.01 0.75 24.63
N VAL A 282 -2.40 -0.30 25.36
CA VAL A 282 -1.51 -1.06 26.25
C VAL A 282 -0.38 -1.72 25.45
N ILE A 283 -0.68 -2.34 24.30
CA ILE A 283 0.35 -2.90 23.41
C ILE A 283 1.32 -1.80 22.96
N TRP A 284 0.81 -0.63 22.57
CA TRP A 284 1.66 0.49 22.19
C TRP A 284 2.54 0.98 23.35
N ALA A 285 1.96 1.16 24.55
CA ALA A 285 2.65 1.70 25.71
C ALA A 285 3.72 0.77 26.28
N PHE A 286 3.47 -0.55 26.32
CA PHE A 286 4.35 -1.52 26.96
C PHE A 286 5.23 -2.32 26.00
N ILE A 287 4.91 -2.37 24.70
CA ILE A 287 5.71 -3.10 23.71
C ILE A 287 6.32 -2.11 22.72
N SER A 288 5.50 -1.38 21.97
CA SER A 288 5.99 -0.54 20.87
C SER A 288 6.86 0.62 21.36
N PHE A 289 6.45 1.31 22.42
CA PHE A 289 7.15 2.48 22.93
C PHE A 289 8.53 2.11 23.54
N PRO A 290 8.65 1.07 24.40
CA PRO A 290 9.96 0.62 24.88
C PRO A 290 10.86 0.09 23.75
N LEU A 291 10.34 -0.66 22.78
CA LEU A 291 11.13 -1.13 21.64
C LEU A 291 11.61 0.04 20.78
N ALA A 292 10.78 1.06 20.54
CA ALA A 292 11.19 2.27 19.83
C ALA A 292 12.30 3.01 20.59
N LEU A 293 12.19 3.13 21.92
CA LEU A 293 13.25 3.71 22.76
C LEU A 293 14.57 2.93 22.63
N LEU A 294 14.52 1.59 22.75
CA LEU A 294 15.68 0.72 22.59
C LEU A 294 16.30 0.90 21.20
N GLY A 295 15.47 0.90 20.16
CA GLY A 295 15.89 1.17 18.79
C GLY A 295 16.60 2.51 18.66
N THR A 296 16.05 3.58 19.23
CA THR A 296 16.67 4.92 19.21
C THR A 296 18.01 4.96 19.92
N VAL A 297 18.16 4.29 21.07
CA VAL A 297 19.44 4.22 21.78
C VAL A 297 20.49 3.47 20.95
N VAL A 298 20.13 2.32 20.39
CA VAL A 298 21.02 1.52 19.53
C VAL A 298 21.39 2.31 18.26
N GLY A 299 20.40 2.88 17.58
CA GLY A 299 20.58 3.66 16.35
C GLY A 299 21.50 4.84 16.56
N ARG A 300 21.35 5.58 17.67
CA ARG A 300 22.22 6.71 18.02
C ARG A 300 23.66 6.28 18.28
N ASN A 301 23.85 5.15 18.96
CA ASN A 301 25.19 4.67 19.33
C ASN A 301 25.94 4.03 18.14
N TRP A 302 25.23 3.36 17.23
CA TRP A 302 25.85 2.69 16.08
C TRP A 302 25.92 3.52 14.80
N SER A 303 25.16 4.60 14.67
CA SER A 303 25.10 5.36 13.42
C SER A 303 26.36 6.19 13.10
N GLY A 304 27.29 6.29 14.05
CA GLY A 304 28.58 6.96 13.85
C GLY A 304 28.45 8.45 13.50
N ALA A 305 29.54 9.00 12.97
CA ALA A 305 29.58 10.37 12.47
C ALA A 305 29.05 10.44 11.01
N PRO A 306 28.51 11.60 10.57
CA PRO A 306 28.18 11.83 9.17
C PRO A 306 29.38 11.60 8.26
N ASN A 307 29.24 10.67 7.33
CA ASN A 307 30.20 10.48 6.25
C ASN A 307 29.84 11.39 5.07
N ASN A 308 30.04 12.70 5.26
CA ASN A 308 29.77 13.69 4.22
C ASN A 308 30.97 13.75 3.26
N PRO A 309 30.78 13.61 1.94
CA PRO A 309 31.87 13.63 0.96
C PRO A 309 32.56 15.00 0.85
N CYS A 310 31.94 16.06 1.40
CA CYS A 310 32.43 17.42 1.34
C CYS A 310 32.21 18.13 2.67
N ARG A 311 33.00 19.18 2.93
CA ARG A 311 32.82 20.04 4.11
C ARG A 311 31.51 20.81 4.01
N VAL A 312 30.68 20.70 5.05
CA VAL A 312 29.39 21.39 5.12
C VAL A 312 29.60 22.87 5.39
N LYS A 313 28.95 23.74 4.59
CA LYS A 313 28.92 25.18 4.83
C LYS A 313 27.93 25.49 5.96
N THR A 314 28.32 26.38 6.88
CA THR A 314 27.50 26.76 8.05
C THR A 314 26.50 27.88 7.75
N ILE A 315 26.86 28.81 6.86
CA ILE A 315 26.04 29.98 6.51
C ILE A 315 25.21 29.67 5.27
N PRO A 316 23.87 29.85 5.29
CA PRO A 316 23.03 29.57 4.12
C PRO A 316 23.32 30.60 3.04
N ARG A 317 23.50 30.15 1.81
CA ARG A 317 23.56 31.06 0.66
C ARG A 317 22.20 31.73 0.44
N PRO A 318 22.18 32.98 -0.04
CA PRO A 318 20.94 33.58 -0.54
C PRO A 318 20.43 32.75 -1.73
N ILE A 319 19.15 32.37 -1.68
CA ILE A 319 18.47 31.61 -2.75
C ILE A 319 17.70 32.63 -3.60
N PRO A 320 17.87 32.66 -4.93
CA PRO A 320 17.10 33.53 -5.80
C PRO A 320 15.60 33.20 -5.73
N GLU A 321 14.74 34.17 -6.03
CA GLU A 321 13.29 33.94 -6.02
C GLU A 321 12.89 32.83 -7.00
N LYS A 322 12.24 31.80 -6.48
CA LYS A 322 11.77 30.66 -7.27
C LYS A 322 10.50 31.03 -8.03
N LYS A 323 10.41 30.62 -9.29
CA LYS A 323 9.17 30.68 -10.07
C LYS A 323 8.11 29.75 -9.47
N TRP A 324 6.83 30.07 -9.67
CA TRP A 324 5.71 29.34 -9.07
C TRP A 324 5.72 27.83 -9.37
N TYR A 325 6.11 27.44 -10.59
CA TYR A 325 6.17 26.05 -11.03
C TYR A 325 7.38 25.27 -10.48
N LEU A 326 8.38 25.96 -9.91
CA LEU A 326 9.55 25.36 -9.25
C LEU A 326 9.36 25.28 -7.73
N THR A 327 8.13 25.49 -7.24
CA THR A 327 7.83 25.32 -5.83
C THR A 327 7.83 23.83 -5.46
N PRO A 328 8.32 23.43 -4.26
CA PRO A 328 8.41 22.03 -3.87
C PRO A 328 7.09 21.26 -3.93
N SER A 329 5.96 21.92 -3.65
CA SER A 329 4.62 21.33 -3.73
C SER A 329 4.24 20.97 -5.16
N VAL A 330 4.39 21.92 -6.10
CA VAL A 330 4.07 21.70 -7.53
C VAL A 330 4.99 20.64 -8.12
N VAL A 331 6.30 20.72 -7.85
CA VAL A 331 7.28 19.72 -8.32
C VAL A 331 6.98 18.34 -7.74
N SER A 332 6.61 18.24 -6.47
CA SER A 332 6.22 16.96 -5.85
C SER A 332 4.96 16.36 -6.47
N MET A 333 3.95 17.18 -6.81
CA MET A 333 2.73 16.71 -7.47
C MET A 333 2.98 16.29 -8.92
N MET A 334 3.70 17.11 -9.69
CA MET A 334 4.00 16.81 -11.09
C MET A 334 4.95 15.63 -11.24
N GLY A 335 5.97 15.53 -10.38
CA GLY A 335 6.90 14.41 -10.35
C GLY A 335 6.24 13.08 -9.97
N GLY A 336 5.18 13.13 -9.16
CA GLY A 336 4.41 11.95 -8.77
C GLY A 336 3.48 11.39 -9.86
N LEU A 337 3.15 12.17 -10.89
CA LEU A 337 2.22 11.77 -11.95
C LEU A 337 2.74 10.56 -12.76
N LEU A 338 4.04 10.55 -13.07
CA LEU A 338 4.66 9.47 -13.86
C LEU A 338 4.72 8.14 -13.08
N PRO A 339 5.23 8.10 -11.82
CA PRO A 339 5.12 6.91 -10.97
C PRO A 339 3.67 6.47 -10.74
N PHE A 340 2.74 7.41 -10.56
CA PHE A 340 1.32 7.09 -10.40
C PHE A 340 0.76 6.37 -11.63
N GLY A 341 1.03 6.87 -12.84
CA GLY A 341 0.61 6.23 -14.09
C GLY A 341 1.13 4.79 -14.21
N SER A 342 2.37 4.54 -13.76
CA SER A 342 2.97 3.20 -13.81
C SER A 342 2.32 2.20 -12.84
N ILE A 343 1.91 2.67 -11.66
CA ILE A 343 1.31 1.84 -10.60
C ILE A 343 -0.21 1.72 -10.75
N PHE A 344 -0.86 2.65 -11.45
CA PHE A 344 -2.32 2.78 -11.52
C PHE A 344 -3.04 1.49 -11.91
N ILE A 345 -2.54 0.78 -12.94
CA ILE A 345 -3.14 -0.47 -13.41
C ILE A 345 -3.02 -1.57 -12.35
N GLU A 346 -1.86 -1.70 -11.70
CA GLU A 346 -1.70 -2.67 -10.61
C GLU A 346 -2.57 -2.34 -9.41
N MET A 347 -2.72 -1.04 -9.09
CA MET A 347 -3.60 -0.59 -8.02
C MET A 347 -5.08 -0.95 -8.30
N TYR A 348 -5.55 -0.80 -9.54
CA TYR A 348 -6.89 -1.26 -9.95
C TYR A 348 -7.09 -2.76 -9.68
N PHE A 349 -6.08 -3.58 -10.00
CA PHE A 349 -6.16 -5.01 -9.76
C PHE A 349 -6.06 -5.41 -8.29
N VAL A 350 -5.26 -4.71 -7.49
CA VAL A 350 -5.21 -4.90 -6.03
C VAL A 350 -6.58 -4.61 -5.43
N PHE A 351 -7.21 -3.49 -5.78
CA PHE A 351 -8.55 -3.17 -5.30
C PHE A 351 -9.59 -4.19 -5.79
N THR A 352 -9.55 -4.58 -7.06
CA THR A 352 -10.46 -5.60 -7.58
C THR A 352 -10.29 -6.93 -6.82
N SER A 353 -9.05 -7.32 -6.49
CA SER A 353 -8.76 -8.54 -5.73
C SER A 353 -9.27 -8.46 -4.29
N PHE A 354 -9.14 -7.28 -3.66
CA PHE A 354 -9.67 -6.99 -2.33
C PHE A 354 -11.20 -7.11 -2.29
N TRP A 355 -11.90 -6.46 -3.22
CA TRP A 355 -13.37 -6.49 -3.30
C TRP A 355 -13.94 -7.87 -3.67
N ASN A 356 -13.18 -8.69 -4.40
CA ASN A 356 -13.56 -10.07 -4.71
C ASN A 356 -13.09 -11.08 -3.65
N TYR A 357 -12.57 -10.63 -2.49
CA TYR A 357 -12.10 -11.47 -1.38
C TYR A 357 -11.02 -12.50 -1.77
N LYS A 358 -10.22 -12.21 -2.80
CA LYS A 358 -9.13 -13.08 -3.26
C LYS A 358 -7.86 -12.80 -2.46
N VAL A 359 -7.86 -13.20 -1.19
CA VAL A 359 -6.85 -12.80 -0.21
C VAL A 359 -5.41 -13.17 -0.64
N LYS A 360 -5.17 -14.40 -1.11
CA LYS A 360 -3.83 -14.83 -1.53
C LYS A 360 -3.31 -14.06 -2.75
N PHE A 361 -4.18 -13.85 -3.74
CA PHE A 361 -3.84 -13.11 -4.95
C PHE A 361 -3.62 -11.62 -4.68
N PHE A 362 -4.42 -11.05 -3.77
CA PHE A 362 -4.21 -9.69 -3.26
C PHE A 362 -2.80 -9.53 -2.67
N PHE A 363 -2.37 -10.42 -1.77
CA PHE A 363 -1.05 -10.34 -1.15
C PHE A 363 0.09 -10.58 -2.16
N LEU A 364 -0.07 -11.48 -3.13
CA LEU A 364 0.91 -11.68 -4.20
C LEU A 364 1.09 -10.44 -5.09
N ARG A 365 -0.01 -9.76 -5.43
CA ARG A 365 0.07 -8.49 -6.18
C ARG A 365 0.66 -7.36 -5.35
N LEU A 366 0.34 -7.32 -4.05
CA LEU A 366 0.93 -6.37 -3.11
C LEU A 366 2.45 -6.58 -2.97
N LEU A 367 2.91 -7.85 -2.97
CA LEU A 367 4.34 -8.18 -2.97
C LEU A 367 5.04 -7.64 -4.20
N ARG A 368 4.45 -7.83 -5.39
CA ARG A 368 5.01 -7.32 -6.66
C ARG A 368 5.12 -5.80 -6.63
N LEU A 369 4.07 -5.11 -6.19
CA LEU A 369 4.09 -3.65 -6.02
C LEU A 369 5.18 -3.17 -5.05
N TRP A 370 5.42 -3.92 -3.97
CA TRP A 370 6.48 -3.60 -3.03
C TRP A 370 7.87 -3.68 -3.69
N PHE A 371 8.13 -4.71 -4.49
CA PHE A 371 9.38 -4.83 -5.27
C PHE A 371 9.54 -3.71 -6.31
N TYR A 372 8.47 -3.36 -7.04
CA TYR A 372 8.47 -2.20 -7.93
C TYR A 372 8.83 -0.91 -7.20
N ALA A 373 8.21 -0.66 -6.04
CA ALA A 373 8.48 0.53 -5.24
C ALA A 373 9.90 0.55 -4.65
N ALA A 374 10.47 -0.62 -4.35
CA ALA A 374 11.85 -0.77 -3.87
C ALA A 374 12.90 -0.61 -4.98
N GLY A 375 12.49 -0.49 -6.25
CA GLY A 375 13.41 -0.40 -7.40
C GLY A 375 14.18 -1.70 -7.66
N LEU A 376 13.69 -2.83 -7.14
CA LEU A 376 14.28 -4.15 -7.38
C LEU A 376 13.67 -4.72 -8.66
N PRO A 377 14.49 -5.20 -9.62
CA PRO A 377 13.97 -5.81 -10.84
C PRO A 377 13.11 -7.03 -10.49
N ASP A 378 11.93 -7.12 -11.12
CA ASP A 378 11.01 -8.24 -10.93
C ASP A 378 11.73 -9.58 -11.09
N SER A 379 11.73 -10.38 -10.03
CA SER A 379 11.99 -11.81 -10.10
C SER A 379 10.80 -12.51 -10.77
N HIS A 380 10.61 -12.28 -12.07
CA HIS A 380 9.58 -12.90 -12.90
C HIS A 380 9.76 -14.43 -13.09
N HIS A 381 10.79 -15.04 -12.49
CA HIS A 381 11.06 -16.47 -12.61
C HIS A 381 10.48 -17.37 -11.50
N CYS A 382 9.84 -16.83 -10.46
CA CYS A 382 9.35 -17.66 -9.35
C CYS A 382 7.87 -18.07 -9.50
N ASN A 383 7.45 -18.51 -10.70
CA ASN A 383 6.08 -18.99 -10.95
C ASN A 383 5.98 -20.48 -11.32
N HIS A 384 7.04 -21.26 -11.12
CA HIS A 384 6.97 -22.72 -11.22
C HIS A 384 7.09 -23.40 -9.85
N LEU A 385 6.11 -23.13 -8.97
CA LEU A 385 5.81 -24.06 -7.87
C LEU A 385 4.79 -25.07 -8.39
N ARG A 386 5.30 -26.10 -9.09
CA ARG A 386 4.55 -27.31 -9.41
C ARG A 386 4.51 -28.15 -8.14
N TYR A 387 3.33 -28.38 -7.59
CA TYR A 387 3.07 -29.30 -6.49
C TYR A 387 3.21 -30.72 -7.04
N ASP A 388 4.44 -31.23 -7.10
CA ASP A 388 4.67 -32.66 -7.32
C ASP A 388 5.55 -33.21 -6.20
N ARG A 389 5.27 -34.46 -5.87
CA ARG A 389 5.59 -35.18 -4.63
C ARG A 389 6.96 -34.85 -4.01
N GLY A 390 6.88 -34.55 -2.71
CA GLY A 390 7.90 -34.72 -1.66
C GLY A 390 9.35 -34.82 -2.12
N ASP A 391 10.08 -33.71 -2.04
CA ASP A 391 11.39 -33.64 -1.41
C ASP A 391 11.82 -32.17 -1.28
N ILE A 392 12.32 -31.82 -0.10
CA ILE A 392 12.82 -30.47 0.24
C ILE A 392 14.25 -30.38 -0.27
N PHE A 393 14.51 -29.53 -1.26
CA PHE A 393 15.87 -29.04 -1.51
C PHE A 393 15.91 -27.52 -1.66
N LEU A 394 16.82 -26.93 -0.89
CA LEU A 394 17.18 -25.52 -0.84
C LEU A 394 17.81 -25.04 -2.15
N ALA A 395 17.31 -23.89 -2.60
CA ALA A 395 17.93 -22.79 -3.34
C ALA A 395 19.32 -22.98 -3.99
N LYS A 396 19.42 -22.55 -5.26
CA LYS A 396 20.52 -21.70 -5.73
C LYS A 396 19.94 -20.57 -6.59
N CYS A 397 20.48 -19.37 -6.33
CA CYS A 397 20.13 -18.06 -6.90
C CYS A 397 20.17 -18.02 -8.44
#